data_AF-A0A382PNA4-F1
#
_entry.id   AF-A0A382PNA4-F1
#
_cell.length_a   1.000
_cell.length_b   1.000
_cell.length_c   1.000
_cell.angle_alpha   90.00
_cell.angle_beta   90.00
_cell.angle_gamma   90.00
#
_symmetry.space_group_name_H-M   'P 1'
#
loop_
_entity.id
_entity.type
_entity.pdbx_description
1 polymer ?
#
loop_
_entity_poly.entity_id
_entity_poly.type
_entity_poly.pdbx_seq_one_letter_code
_entity_poly.pdbx_strand_id
1 'polypeptide(L)'
;MTKAVALFLALLMTAVPLAGCTGDDTAGDDTELNAAVERIAELEAQAETDQARIAELEELCCTLEEMTVQYQYGYDEGYEDGSGDGSDITQEDMDAAYAAGRVAGIVEASQVSTLDTIINRGSMKCGVKESQYGMGYLDAGTGVRSGLDISYCRALAAAIGLNPDTDVEYIPASGSDRFDKLASGTIDVLIRTTTWTTSRDADLNADFAGTNFFDGQGILVREDAFPADLAGNSASALHNANICVGIGTTTEGNMVDWFSSRNIAFTSV
;
A
#
# COMPACT_ATOMS: atom_id res chain seq x y z
N MET A 1 -23.19 6.01 10.88
CA MET A 1 -23.45 5.22 9.65
C MET A 1 -23.06 3.79 9.96
N THR A 2 -24.01 2.87 9.93
CA THR A 2 -23.79 1.45 10.24
C THR A 2 -22.96 0.79 9.13
N LYS A 3 -22.06 -0.15 9.49
CA LYS A 3 -21.15 -0.86 8.57
C LYS A 3 -21.86 -1.44 7.34
N ALA A 4 -23.12 -1.84 7.47
CA ALA A 4 -23.97 -2.31 6.38
C ALA A 4 -24.21 -1.26 5.28
N VAL A 5 -24.29 0.04 5.63
CA VAL A 5 -24.49 1.13 4.67
C VAL A 5 -23.22 1.44 3.89
N ALA A 6 -22.04 1.28 4.51
CA ALA A 6 -20.75 1.46 3.85
C ALA A 6 -20.46 0.32 2.85
N LEU A 7 -20.82 -0.92 3.22
CA LEU A 7 -20.64 -2.09 2.35
C LEU A 7 -21.62 -2.06 1.15
N PHE A 8 -22.87 -1.62 1.36
CA PHE A 8 -23.84 -1.44 0.27
C PHE A 8 -23.45 -0.30 -0.68
N LEU A 9 -22.86 0.80 -0.16
CA LEU A 9 -22.35 1.88 -1.02
C LEU A 9 -21.12 1.44 -1.83
N ALA A 10 -20.25 0.61 -1.26
CA ALA A 10 -19.09 0.07 -1.97
C ALA A 10 -19.50 -0.92 -3.09
N LEU A 11 -20.52 -1.76 -2.85
CA LEU A 11 -21.04 -2.70 -3.85
C LEU A 11 -21.85 -2.01 -4.97
N LEU A 12 -22.46 -0.85 -4.68
CA LEU A 12 -23.16 -0.04 -5.69
C LEU A 12 -22.21 0.78 -6.57
N MET A 13 -20.94 0.96 -6.19
CA MET A 13 -19.94 1.65 -7.01
C MET A 13 -19.18 0.71 -7.97
N THR A 14 -19.34 -0.61 -7.86
CA THR A 14 -18.71 -1.60 -8.76
C THR A 14 -19.65 -2.11 -9.85
N ALA A 15 -20.91 -1.69 -9.85
CA ALA A 15 -21.88 -2.06 -10.88
C ALA A 15 -22.25 -0.85 -11.77
N VAL A 16 -22.00 -1.03 -13.07
CA VAL A 16 -22.51 -0.28 -14.26
C VAL A 16 -21.52 0.74 -14.88
N PRO A 17 -21.23 0.71 -16.21
CA PRO A 17 -21.26 -0.41 -17.16
C PRO A 17 -20.01 -0.50 -18.06
N LEU A 18 -19.60 -1.73 -18.38
CA LEU A 18 -18.85 -2.06 -19.58
C LEU A 18 -19.81 -1.93 -20.79
N ALA A 19 -20.08 -0.70 -21.24
CA ALA A 19 -20.85 -0.43 -22.45
C ALA A 19 -20.25 0.77 -23.17
N GLY A 20 -19.17 0.55 -23.88
CA GLY A 20 -18.48 1.62 -24.58
C GLY A 20 -17.25 1.21 -25.37
N CYS A 21 -17.32 0.12 -26.14
CA CYS A 21 -16.43 -0.09 -27.29
C CYS A 21 -17.16 -0.93 -28.35
N THR A 22 -17.91 -0.26 -29.23
CA THR A 22 -18.24 -0.79 -30.55
C THR A 22 -17.05 -0.51 -31.47
N GLY A 23 -16.38 -1.54 -31.98
CA GLY A 23 -15.24 -1.36 -32.88
C GLY A 23 -14.61 -2.65 -33.37
N ASP A 24 -15.30 -3.29 -34.32
CA ASP A 24 -14.82 -4.15 -35.40
C ASP A 24 -14.44 -5.62 -35.10
N ASP A 25 -15.29 -6.52 -35.61
CA ASP A 25 -15.18 -7.97 -35.56
C ASP A 25 -14.06 -8.47 -36.49
N THR A 26 -13.00 -9.02 -35.91
CA THR A 26 -12.31 -10.15 -36.56
C THR A 26 -12.16 -11.26 -35.53
N ALA A 27 -12.82 -12.39 -35.84
CA ALA A 27 -12.76 -13.63 -35.06
C ALA A 27 -11.31 -13.99 -34.73
N GLY A 28 -10.94 -13.92 -33.46
CA GLY A 28 -9.57 -14.10 -33.02
C GLY A 28 -9.46 -14.09 -31.50
N ASP A 29 -9.55 -15.30 -30.94
CA ASP A 29 -9.14 -15.68 -29.59
C ASP A 29 -10.03 -15.26 -28.41
N ASP A 30 -11.26 -15.81 -28.37
CA ASP A 30 -12.10 -15.84 -27.18
C ASP A 30 -11.45 -16.58 -25.99
N THR A 31 -10.26 -17.16 -26.15
CA THR A 31 -9.54 -17.90 -25.10
C THR A 31 -9.14 -17.02 -23.93
N GLU A 32 -8.64 -15.80 -24.18
CA GLU A 32 -8.27 -14.88 -23.09
C GLU A 32 -9.50 -14.34 -22.34
N LEU A 33 -10.59 -14.05 -23.07
CA LEU A 33 -11.84 -13.63 -22.46
C LEU A 33 -12.48 -14.75 -21.65
N ASN A 34 -12.50 -15.98 -22.17
CA ASN A 34 -13.02 -17.14 -21.45
C ASN A 34 -12.15 -17.50 -20.24
N ALA A 35 -10.82 -17.38 -20.34
CA ALA A 35 -9.91 -17.56 -19.21
C ALA A 35 -10.12 -16.49 -18.13
N ALA A 36 -10.38 -15.24 -18.52
CA ALA A 36 -10.72 -14.16 -17.58
C ALA A 36 -12.06 -14.42 -16.88
N VAL A 37 -13.08 -14.90 -17.62
CA VAL A 37 -14.40 -15.26 -17.05
C VAL A 37 -14.29 -16.44 -16.08
N GLU A 38 -13.50 -17.45 -16.42
CA GLU A 38 -13.25 -18.60 -15.54
C GLU A 38 -12.50 -18.18 -14.27
N ARG A 39 -11.52 -17.28 -14.40
CA ARG A 39 -10.79 -16.71 -13.25
C ARG A 39 -11.68 -15.87 -12.35
N ILE A 40 -12.64 -15.13 -12.90
CA ILE A 40 -13.63 -14.39 -12.11
C ILE A 40 -14.51 -15.37 -11.32
N ALA A 41 -14.98 -16.45 -11.94
CA ALA A 41 -15.78 -17.46 -11.25
C ALA A 41 -14.98 -18.16 -10.11
N GLU A 42 -13.69 -18.43 -10.31
CA GLU A 42 -12.80 -18.94 -9.26
C GLU A 42 -12.67 -17.97 -8.08
N LEU A 43 -12.49 -16.68 -8.36
CA LEU A 43 -12.35 -15.65 -7.34
C LEU A 43 -13.65 -15.41 -6.56
N GLU A 44 -14.80 -15.46 -7.24
CA GLU A 44 -16.11 -15.38 -6.59
C GLU A 44 -16.34 -16.57 -5.64
N ALA A 45 -15.99 -17.78 -6.06
CA ALA A 45 -16.07 -18.97 -5.20
C ALA A 45 -15.10 -18.90 -4.01
N GLN A 46 -13.90 -18.34 -4.21
CA GLN A 46 -12.93 -18.12 -3.14
C GLN A 46 -13.45 -17.06 -2.14
N ALA A 47 -14.06 -15.98 -2.62
CA ALA A 47 -14.64 -14.95 -1.77
C ALA A 47 -15.79 -15.49 -0.89
N GLU A 48 -16.63 -16.38 -1.41
CA GLU A 48 -17.67 -17.06 -0.61
C GLU A 48 -17.04 -17.98 0.46
N THR A 49 -15.97 -18.69 0.12
CA THR A 49 -15.22 -19.53 1.06
C THR A 49 -14.57 -18.70 2.17
N ASP A 50 -13.99 -17.56 1.82
CA ASP A 50 -13.34 -16.65 2.76
C ASP A 50 -14.37 -15.96 3.66
N GLN A 51 -15.55 -15.60 3.14
CA GLN A 51 -16.66 -15.09 3.96
C GLN A 51 -17.16 -16.15 4.96
N ALA A 52 -17.26 -17.41 4.56
CA ALA A 52 -17.62 -18.50 5.47
C ALA A 52 -16.57 -18.71 6.56
N ARG A 53 -15.27 -18.63 6.20
CA ARG A 53 -14.16 -18.69 7.18
C ARG A 53 -14.15 -17.51 8.14
N ILE A 54 -14.45 -16.30 7.66
CA ILE A 54 -14.56 -15.11 8.51
C ILE A 54 -15.71 -15.30 9.51
N ALA A 55 -16.87 -15.79 9.06
CA ALA A 55 -17.99 -16.08 9.96
C ALA A 55 -17.63 -17.14 11.02
N GLU A 56 -16.92 -18.21 10.64
CA GLU A 56 -16.42 -19.23 11.57
C GLU A 56 -15.42 -18.64 12.58
N LEU A 57 -14.52 -17.76 12.13
CA LEU A 57 -13.55 -17.07 12.99
C LEU A 57 -14.21 -16.03 13.92
N GLU A 58 -15.26 -15.35 13.47
CA GLU A 58 -16.05 -14.43 14.28
C GLU A 58 -16.83 -15.20 15.36
N GLU A 59 -17.40 -16.36 15.04
CA GLU A 59 -18.02 -17.26 16.02
C GLU A 59 -16.97 -17.78 17.02
N LEU A 60 -15.78 -18.17 16.55
CA LEU A 60 -14.67 -18.57 17.40
C LEU A 60 -14.22 -17.44 18.34
N CYS A 61 -14.19 -16.19 17.86
CA CYS A 61 -13.85 -15.00 18.64
C CYS A 61 -14.87 -14.78 19.77
N CYS A 62 -16.17 -14.92 19.48
CA CYS A 62 -17.21 -14.85 20.50
C CYS A 62 -17.11 -16.01 21.52
N THR A 63 -16.78 -17.24 21.08
CA THR A 63 -16.54 -18.34 22.02
C THR A 63 -15.30 -18.13 22.88
N LEU A 64 -14.26 -17.47 22.38
CA LEU A 64 -13.08 -17.06 23.15
C LEU A 64 -13.43 -16.00 24.20
N GLU A 65 -14.29 -15.04 23.85
CA GLU A 65 -14.82 -14.04 24.79
C GLU A 65 -15.67 -14.70 25.89
N GLU A 66 -16.53 -15.68 25.54
CA GLU A 66 -17.26 -16.49 26.51
C GLU A 66 -16.35 -17.41 27.35
N MET A 67 -15.28 -17.94 26.76
CA MET A 67 -14.28 -18.78 27.44
C MET A 67 -13.46 -17.94 28.45
N THR A 68 -13.19 -16.65 28.16
CA THR A 68 -12.59 -15.73 29.15
C THR A 68 -13.52 -15.44 30.33
N VAL A 69 -14.85 -15.46 30.12
CA VAL A 69 -15.85 -15.31 31.19
C VAL A 69 -16.03 -16.60 31.99
N GLN A 70 -15.97 -17.77 31.35
CA GLN A 70 -15.98 -19.07 32.01
C GLN A 70 -14.69 -19.32 32.82
N TYR A 71 -13.53 -18.88 32.33
CA TYR A 71 -12.27 -18.95 33.08
C TYR A 71 -12.30 -18.09 34.34
N GLN A 72 -13.02 -16.97 34.32
CA GLN A 72 -13.26 -16.13 35.51
C GLN A 72 -14.19 -16.81 36.52
N TYR A 73 -15.18 -17.60 36.06
CA TYR A 73 -16.16 -18.31 36.91
C TYR A 73 -15.65 -19.66 37.46
N GLY A 74 -14.90 -20.43 36.66
CA GLY A 74 -14.28 -21.69 37.08
C GLY A 74 -13.14 -21.49 38.09
N TYR A 75 -12.57 -20.29 38.15
CA TYR A 75 -11.59 -19.88 39.15
C TYR A 75 -12.22 -19.69 40.55
N ASP A 76 -13.50 -19.30 40.63
CA ASP A 76 -14.21 -19.12 41.90
C ASP A 76 -14.67 -20.46 42.51
N GLU A 77 -15.04 -21.47 41.69
CA GLU A 77 -15.37 -22.83 42.19
C GLU A 77 -14.12 -23.67 42.51
N GLY A 78 -13.03 -23.51 41.75
CA GLY A 78 -11.76 -24.22 41.99
C GLY A 78 -10.98 -23.75 43.22
N TYR A 79 -11.29 -22.56 43.73
CA TYR A 79 -10.65 -21.97 44.92
C TYR A 79 -11.16 -22.59 46.25
N GLU A 80 -12.29 -23.30 46.24
CA GLU A 80 -12.82 -23.97 47.45
C GLU A 80 -12.36 -25.44 47.61
N ASP A 81 -11.87 -26.12 46.56
CA ASP A 81 -11.49 -27.55 46.59
C ASP A 81 -9.95 -27.80 46.59
N GLY A 82 -9.14 -26.75 46.48
CA GLY A 82 -7.69 -26.86 46.24
C GLY A 82 -6.76 -26.82 47.46
N SER A 83 -7.27 -26.94 48.69
CA SER A 83 -6.42 -26.91 49.91
C SER A 83 -5.72 -28.25 50.18
N GLY A 84 -4.78 -28.64 49.32
CA GLY A 84 -4.04 -29.90 49.44
C GLY A 84 -2.60 -29.82 48.94
N ASP A 85 -1.67 -29.67 49.89
CA ASP A 85 -0.28 -30.14 49.83
C ASP A 85 0.67 -29.54 48.76
N GLY A 86 1.55 -28.64 49.22
CA GLY A 86 2.99 -28.86 48.96
C GLY A 86 3.66 -28.15 47.78
N SER A 87 3.56 -26.83 47.67
CA SER A 87 4.71 -25.98 47.29
C SER A 87 4.42 -24.53 47.70
N ASP A 88 5.44 -23.85 48.21
CA ASP A 88 5.41 -22.53 48.86
C ASP A 88 5.12 -21.39 47.85
N ILE A 89 3.98 -21.47 47.15
CA ILE A 89 3.46 -20.45 46.26
C ILE A 89 2.22 -19.89 46.93
N THR A 90 2.32 -18.66 47.42
CA THR A 90 1.20 -17.97 48.04
C THR A 90 0.24 -17.45 46.98
N GLN A 91 -0.99 -17.13 47.37
CA GLN A 91 -1.94 -16.46 46.48
C GLN A 91 -1.35 -15.14 45.94
N GLU A 92 -0.54 -14.43 46.73
CA GLU A 92 0.16 -13.22 46.28
C GLU A 92 1.19 -13.51 45.18
N ASP A 93 1.90 -14.64 45.22
CA ASP A 93 2.87 -15.03 44.18
C ASP A 93 2.18 -15.37 42.86
N MET A 94 1.02 -16.01 42.92
CA MET A 94 0.19 -16.29 41.74
C MET A 94 -0.40 -15.02 41.14
N ASP A 95 -0.94 -14.13 41.97
CA ASP A 95 -1.50 -12.84 41.54
C ASP A 95 -0.40 -11.96 40.91
N ALA A 96 0.81 -11.97 41.49
CA ALA A 96 1.96 -11.26 40.95
C ALA A 96 2.42 -11.84 39.60
N ALA A 97 2.47 -13.16 39.45
CA ALA A 97 2.82 -13.81 38.19
C ALA A 97 1.77 -13.56 37.09
N TYR A 98 0.49 -13.56 37.44
CA TYR A 98 -0.61 -13.28 36.52
C TYR A 98 -0.61 -11.81 36.09
N ALA A 99 -0.38 -10.88 37.02
CA ALA A 99 -0.21 -9.46 36.70
C ALA A 99 1.01 -9.22 35.80
N ALA A 100 2.14 -9.89 36.08
CA ALA A 100 3.35 -9.80 35.27
C ALA A 100 3.13 -10.36 33.85
N GLY A 101 2.48 -11.52 33.73
CA GLY A 101 2.14 -12.14 32.44
C GLY A 101 1.14 -11.30 31.62
N ARG A 102 0.14 -10.72 32.28
CA ARG A 102 -0.83 -9.80 31.64
C ARG A 102 -0.15 -8.52 31.15
N VAL A 103 0.74 -7.92 31.93
CA VAL A 103 1.51 -6.74 31.51
C VAL A 103 2.44 -7.09 30.36
N ALA A 104 3.14 -8.23 30.42
CA ALA A 104 4.00 -8.69 29.32
C ALA A 104 3.20 -8.92 28.02
N GLY A 105 2.03 -9.55 28.09
CA GLY A 105 1.15 -9.77 26.94
C GLY A 105 0.55 -8.48 26.36
N ILE A 106 0.28 -7.47 27.19
CA ILE A 106 -0.17 -6.13 26.72
C ILE A 106 0.97 -5.37 26.05
N VAL A 107 2.21 -5.51 26.54
CA VAL A 107 3.41 -4.86 25.96
C VAL A 107 3.80 -5.50 24.63
N GLU A 108 3.62 -6.82 24.47
CA GLU A 108 3.86 -7.50 23.18
C GLU A 108 2.80 -7.15 22.11
N ALA A 109 1.59 -6.75 22.54
CA ALA A 109 0.46 -6.43 21.66
C ALA A 109 0.30 -4.94 21.32
N SER A 110 1.14 -4.04 21.86
CA SER A 110 1.08 -2.64 21.44
C SER A 110 1.78 -2.47 20.08
N GLN A 111 1.05 -2.65 18.98
CA GLN A 111 1.52 -2.14 17.70
C GLN A 111 1.73 -0.63 17.84
N VAL A 112 2.99 -0.20 17.86
CA VAL A 112 3.33 1.23 17.89
C VAL A 112 2.96 1.77 16.52
N SER A 113 2.00 2.69 16.47
CA SER A 113 1.62 3.29 15.21
C SER A 113 2.77 4.12 14.65
N THR A 114 2.82 4.27 13.32
CA THR A 114 3.77 5.18 12.68
C THR A 114 3.62 6.61 13.21
N LEU A 115 2.38 7.03 13.53
CA LEU A 115 2.12 8.33 14.16
C LEU A 115 2.80 8.45 15.53
N ASP A 116 2.62 7.48 16.42
CA ASP A 116 3.26 7.50 17.74
C ASP A 116 4.79 7.52 17.61
N THR A 117 5.33 6.77 16.65
CA THR A 117 6.76 6.77 16.34
C THR A 117 7.25 8.16 15.92
N ILE A 118 6.53 8.83 15.02
CA ILE A 118 6.86 10.18 14.55
C ILE A 118 6.78 11.20 15.68
N ILE A 119 5.70 11.19 16.47
CA ILE A 119 5.49 12.14 17.56
C ILE A 119 6.53 11.97 18.67
N ASN A 120 6.81 10.72 19.06
CA ASN A 120 7.85 10.43 20.06
C ASN A 120 9.25 10.85 19.57
N ARG A 121 9.52 10.71 18.26
CA ARG A 121 10.77 11.17 17.65
C ARG A 121 10.83 12.69 17.46
N GLY A 122 9.69 13.37 17.39
CA GLY A 122 9.57 14.80 17.13
C GLY A 122 9.85 15.20 15.68
N SER A 123 9.93 14.25 14.75
CA SER A 123 10.16 14.52 13.33
C SER A 123 9.63 13.43 12.41
N MET A 124 9.17 13.81 11.22
CA MET A 124 8.70 12.91 10.16
C MET A 124 9.75 12.75 9.06
N LYS A 125 10.06 11.51 8.70
CA LYS A 125 10.93 11.12 7.59
C LYS A 125 10.11 10.92 6.33
N CYS A 126 10.17 11.90 5.43
CA CYS A 126 9.48 11.87 4.15
C CYS A 126 10.41 11.40 3.03
N GLY A 127 10.07 10.29 2.37
CA GLY A 127 10.77 9.80 1.19
C GLY A 127 10.41 10.61 -0.05
N VAL A 128 11.41 11.24 -0.68
CA VAL A 128 11.20 12.18 -1.81
C VAL A 128 12.23 11.97 -2.93
N LYS A 129 11.98 12.60 -4.09
CA LYS A 129 13.01 12.82 -5.12
C LYS A 129 13.85 14.06 -4.82
N GLU A 130 15.04 14.10 -5.42
CA GLU A 130 15.92 15.28 -5.40
C GLU A 130 16.03 15.98 -6.76
N SER A 131 15.59 15.33 -7.85
CA SER A 131 15.90 15.75 -9.22
C SER A 131 14.69 15.79 -10.14
N GLN A 132 13.51 16.21 -9.65
CA GLN A 132 12.32 16.40 -10.48
C GLN A 132 11.66 17.75 -10.23
N TYR A 133 11.85 18.68 -11.17
CA TYR A 133 11.22 19.99 -11.15
C TYR A 133 9.70 19.90 -11.01
N GLY A 134 9.12 20.80 -10.21
CA GLY A 134 7.69 20.84 -9.92
C GLY A 134 7.19 19.78 -8.93
N MET A 135 7.92 18.68 -8.71
CA MET A 135 7.53 17.58 -7.84
C MET A 135 8.40 17.53 -6.59
N GLY A 136 9.57 16.89 -6.67
CA GLY A 136 10.57 16.81 -5.60
C GLY A 136 11.92 17.21 -6.16
N TYR A 137 12.36 18.44 -5.86
CA TYR A 137 13.61 18.99 -6.35
C TYR A 137 14.43 19.60 -5.21
N LEU A 138 15.72 19.26 -5.17
CA LEU A 138 16.73 19.87 -4.31
C LEU A 138 17.65 20.74 -5.17
N ASP A 139 17.64 22.04 -4.91
CA ASP A 139 18.59 22.95 -5.52
C ASP A 139 19.97 22.79 -4.86
N ALA A 140 20.94 22.23 -5.59
CA ALA A 140 22.27 21.94 -5.05
C ALA A 140 23.09 23.20 -4.69
N GLY A 141 22.76 24.36 -5.24
CA GLY A 141 23.47 25.61 -4.96
C GLY A 141 23.00 26.29 -3.67
N THR A 142 21.70 26.22 -3.40
CA THR A 142 21.04 26.89 -2.26
C THR A 142 20.65 25.94 -1.13
N GLY A 143 20.58 24.64 -1.40
CA GLY A 143 20.05 23.62 -0.49
C GLY A 143 18.51 23.65 -0.35
N VAL A 144 17.82 24.52 -1.11
CA VAL A 144 16.37 24.69 -1.01
C VAL A 144 15.65 23.53 -1.70
N ARG A 145 14.69 22.95 -0.99
CA ARG A 145 13.77 21.94 -1.55
C ARG A 145 12.47 22.59 -2.01
N SER A 146 11.95 22.13 -3.15
CA SER A 146 10.71 22.67 -3.72
C SER A 146 9.92 21.64 -4.53
N GLY A 147 8.63 21.95 -4.72
CA GLY A 147 7.70 21.20 -5.56
C GLY A 147 6.51 20.62 -4.78
N LEU A 148 5.63 19.93 -5.49
CA LEU A 148 4.39 19.36 -4.95
C LEU A 148 4.66 18.32 -3.86
N ASP A 149 5.61 17.41 -4.08
CA ASP A 149 5.94 16.33 -3.14
C ASP A 149 6.44 16.93 -1.81
N ILE A 150 7.33 17.93 -1.90
CA ILE A 150 7.84 18.67 -0.74
C ILE A 150 6.72 19.37 0.02
N SER A 151 5.81 20.02 -0.72
CA SER A 151 4.67 20.73 -0.12
C SER A 151 3.70 19.76 0.57
N TYR A 152 3.50 18.56 0.03
CA TYR A 152 2.70 17.51 0.64
C TYR A 152 3.35 16.93 1.90
N CYS A 153 4.67 16.70 1.93
CA CYS A 153 5.38 16.32 3.17
C CYS A 153 5.17 17.37 4.27
N ARG A 154 5.31 18.66 3.93
CA ARG A 154 5.09 19.77 4.86
C ARG A 154 3.64 19.82 5.34
N ALA A 155 2.68 19.65 4.44
CA ALA A 155 1.26 19.63 4.79
C ALA A 155 0.93 18.49 5.76
N LEU A 156 1.47 17.29 5.52
CA LEU A 156 1.28 16.15 6.42
C LEU A 156 1.89 16.40 7.80
N ALA A 157 3.13 16.90 7.86
CA ALA A 157 3.78 17.26 9.11
C ALA A 157 2.96 18.26 9.94
N ALA A 158 2.48 19.33 9.29
CA ALA A 158 1.61 20.30 9.93
C ALA A 158 0.30 19.68 10.43
N ALA A 159 -0.30 18.77 9.65
CA ALA A 159 -1.55 18.10 10.02
C ALA A 159 -1.40 17.19 11.26
N ILE A 160 -0.24 16.56 11.44
CA ILE A 160 0.06 15.73 12.62
C ILE A 160 0.66 16.53 13.79
N GLY A 161 0.73 17.86 13.70
CA GLY A 161 1.15 18.74 14.79
C GLY A 161 2.66 19.00 14.89
N LEU A 162 3.44 18.62 13.87
CA LEU A 162 4.85 18.96 13.76
C LEU A 162 5.05 20.34 13.09
N ASN A 163 6.21 20.97 13.31
CA ASN A 163 6.57 22.17 12.56
C ASN A 163 7.01 21.79 11.14
N PRO A 164 6.27 22.18 10.09
CA PRO A 164 6.57 21.79 8.71
C PRO A 164 7.90 22.32 8.17
N ASP A 165 8.50 23.31 8.82
CA ASP A 165 9.74 23.94 8.37
C ASP A 165 10.99 23.33 9.02
N THR A 166 10.84 22.69 10.19
CA THR A 166 11.98 22.17 10.97
C THR A 166 11.92 20.69 11.27
N ASP A 167 10.72 20.10 11.27
CA ASP A 167 10.49 18.76 11.82
C ASP A 167 10.23 17.72 10.71
N VAL A 168 10.64 18.03 9.48
CA VAL A 168 10.58 17.14 8.31
C VAL A 168 11.99 16.79 7.86
N GLU A 169 12.35 15.52 7.97
CA GLU A 169 13.56 14.96 7.39
C GLU A 169 13.26 14.42 5.99
N TYR A 170 13.91 14.96 4.97
CA TYR A 170 13.73 14.53 3.59
C TYR A 170 14.77 13.48 3.23
N ILE A 171 14.31 12.25 2.95
CA ILE A 171 15.20 11.13 2.62
C ILE A 171 15.08 10.82 1.13
N PRO A 172 16.19 10.81 0.37
CA PRO A 172 16.17 10.46 -1.05
C PRO A 172 15.71 9.01 -1.26
N ALA A 173 14.75 8.83 -2.16
CA ALA A 173 14.21 7.54 -2.54
C ALA A 173 14.17 7.39 -4.07
N SER A 174 14.83 6.36 -4.58
CA SER A 174 14.92 6.06 -6.01
C SER A 174 13.70 5.27 -6.51
N GLY A 175 13.66 4.94 -7.81
CA GLY A 175 12.60 4.07 -8.35
C GLY A 175 12.65 2.66 -7.76
N SER A 176 13.86 2.16 -7.51
CA SER A 176 14.15 0.78 -7.14
C SER A 176 14.14 0.50 -5.64
N ASP A 177 14.44 1.48 -4.78
CA ASP A 177 14.61 1.24 -3.32
C ASP A 177 13.54 1.90 -2.42
N ARG A 178 12.62 2.70 -3.00
CA ARG A 178 11.63 3.48 -2.23
C ARG A 178 10.70 2.63 -1.38
N PHE A 179 10.31 1.45 -1.86
CA PHE A 179 9.40 0.57 -1.14
C PHE A 179 10.14 -0.20 -0.04
N ASP A 180 11.39 -0.61 -0.29
CA ASP A 180 12.25 -1.19 0.75
C ASP A 180 12.51 -0.19 1.89
N LYS A 181 12.75 1.08 1.55
CA LYS A 181 12.88 2.16 2.54
C LYS A 181 11.60 2.34 3.36
N LEU A 182 10.43 2.23 2.75
CA LEU A 182 9.15 2.35 3.44
C LEU A 182 8.92 1.13 4.35
N ALA A 183 9.07 -0.08 3.82
CA ALA A 183 8.88 -1.33 4.55
C ALA A 183 9.85 -1.49 5.73
N SER A 184 11.08 -0.99 5.60
CA SER A 184 12.09 -1.02 6.66
C SER A 184 11.93 0.09 7.72
N GLY A 185 10.99 1.03 7.54
CA GLY A 185 10.86 2.21 8.39
C GLY A 185 12.02 3.20 8.26
N THR A 186 12.82 3.09 7.19
CA THR A 186 13.83 4.11 6.85
C THR A 186 13.14 5.45 6.57
N ILE A 187 11.97 5.41 5.94
CA ILE A 187 11.03 6.53 5.78
C ILE A 187 9.70 6.16 6.43
N ASP A 188 8.97 7.13 6.96
CA ASP A 188 7.63 6.87 7.52
C ASP A 188 6.54 7.00 6.45
N VAL A 189 6.78 7.84 5.44
CA VAL A 189 5.85 8.10 4.35
C VAL A 189 6.61 8.30 3.05
N LEU A 190 6.08 7.78 1.95
CA LEU A 190 6.61 7.96 0.61
C LEU A 190 5.75 8.95 -0.17
N ILE A 191 6.18 10.21 -0.23
CA ILE A 191 5.53 11.26 -1.04
C ILE A 191 6.46 11.58 -2.20
N ARG A 192 6.25 10.85 -3.27
CA ARG A 192 7.08 10.85 -4.46
C ARG A 192 6.18 10.46 -5.62
N THR A 193 6.49 10.90 -6.84
CA THR A 193 5.87 10.38 -8.09
C THR A 193 5.87 8.84 -8.17
N THR A 194 4.84 8.24 -7.58
CA THR A 194 4.68 6.81 -7.32
C THR A 194 3.25 6.46 -7.66
N THR A 195 3.07 5.81 -8.81
CA THR A 195 1.75 5.37 -9.28
C THR A 195 1.18 4.31 -8.34
N TRP A 196 -0.08 4.45 -7.96
CA TRP A 196 -0.82 3.38 -7.31
C TRP A 196 -1.21 2.34 -8.36
N THR A 197 -0.80 1.09 -8.16
CA THR A 197 -1.20 -0.06 -8.99
C THR A 197 -1.69 -1.18 -8.08
N THR A 198 -2.56 -2.06 -8.59
CA THR A 198 -3.04 -3.22 -7.83
C THR A 198 -1.90 -4.07 -7.28
N SER A 199 -0.88 -4.36 -8.09
CA SER A 199 0.30 -5.12 -7.64
C SER A 199 1.08 -4.43 -6.52
N ARG A 200 1.17 -3.09 -6.53
CA ARG A 200 1.86 -2.36 -5.46
C ARG A 200 1.09 -2.40 -4.15
N ASP A 201 -0.23 -2.41 -4.22
CA ASP A 201 -1.12 -2.40 -3.05
C ASP A 201 -1.32 -3.81 -2.47
N ALA A 202 -1.29 -4.83 -3.32
CA ALA A 202 -1.47 -6.22 -2.92
C ALA A 202 -0.16 -6.91 -2.51
N ASP A 203 0.93 -6.65 -3.23
CA ASP A 203 2.18 -7.43 -3.07
C ASP A 203 3.23 -6.74 -2.20
N LEU A 204 3.16 -5.40 -2.07
CA LEU A 204 4.10 -4.66 -1.23
C LEU A 204 3.49 -4.44 0.14
N ASN A 205 4.34 -4.42 1.16
CA ASN A 205 3.96 -4.05 2.52
C ASN A 205 3.80 -2.52 2.63
N ALA A 206 2.90 -1.94 1.82
CA ALA A 206 2.65 -0.52 1.72
C ALA A 206 1.21 -0.26 1.28
N ASP A 207 0.50 0.58 2.04
CA ASP A 207 -0.84 1.05 1.67
C ASP A 207 -0.78 2.45 1.03
N PHE A 208 -1.72 2.73 0.13
CA PHE A 208 -1.88 4.05 -0.49
C PHE A 208 -3.02 4.85 0.16
N ALA A 209 -2.67 5.96 0.80
CA ALA A 209 -3.64 6.81 1.50
C ALA A 209 -4.50 7.69 0.57
N GLY A 210 -4.06 7.91 -0.67
CA GLY A 210 -4.80 8.71 -1.65
C GLY A 210 -3.93 9.23 -2.81
N THR A 211 -4.61 9.69 -3.86
CA THR A 211 -3.96 10.23 -5.06
C THR A 211 -3.89 11.76 -4.99
N ASN A 212 -2.68 12.31 -4.94
CA ASN A 212 -2.46 13.76 -4.94
C ASN A 212 -2.25 14.37 -6.34
N PHE A 213 -1.96 13.54 -7.34
CA PHE A 213 -1.71 13.97 -8.72
C PHE A 213 -2.07 12.84 -9.71
N PHE A 214 -2.97 13.12 -10.64
CA PHE A 214 -3.30 12.21 -11.75
C PHE A 214 -2.42 12.53 -12.95
N ASP A 215 -1.71 11.52 -13.46
CA ASP A 215 -0.71 11.67 -14.53
C ASP A 215 -0.90 10.62 -15.64
N GLY A 216 -0.27 10.85 -16.78
CA GLY A 216 -0.19 9.94 -17.91
C GLY A 216 1.24 9.78 -18.40
N GLN A 217 1.62 8.56 -18.78
CA GLN A 217 2.93 8.29 -19.34
C GLN A 217 3.04 8.83 -20.78
N GLY A 218 4.15 9.50 -21.08
CA GLY A 218 4.51 9.95 -22.41
C GLY A 218 6.00 9.73 -22.69
N ILE A 219 6.40 9.99 -23.94
CA ILE A 219 7.80 9.92 -24.38
C ILE A 219 8.21 11.31 -24.87
N LEU A 220 9.34 11.80 -24.37
CA LEU A 220 9.96 13.02 -24.85
C LEU A 220 11.00 12.67 -25.92
N VAL A 221 10.89 13.31 -27.07
CA VAL A 221 11.82 13.12 -28.19
C VAL A 221 12.52 14.44 -28.53
N ARG A 222 13.67 14.32 -29.19
CA ARG A 222 14.31 15.46 -29.84
C ARG A 222 13.77 15.61 -31.26
N GLU A 223 13.17 16.75 -31.56
CA GLU A 223 12.58 17.07 -32.88
C GLU A 223 13.58 16.98 -34.04
N ASP A 224 14.86 17.23 -33.80
CA ASP A 224 15.88 17.13 -34.85
C ASP A 224 16.31 15.69 -35.16
N ALA A 225 16.01 14.73 -34.27
CA ALA A 225 16.21 13.31 -34.50
C ALA A 225 14.92 12.59 -34.90
N PHE A 226 13.79 12.97 -34.31
CA PHE A 226 12.46 12.42 -34.54
C PHE A 226 11.46 13.58 -34.73
N PRO A 227 11.35 14.16 -35.94
CA PRO A 227 10.42 15.25 -36.22
C PRO A 227 8.98 14.80 -36.02
N ALA A 228 8.20 15.56 -35.24
CA ALA A 228 6.84 15.19 -34.87
C ALA A 228 5.89 15.09 -36.08
N ASP A 229 6.10 15.90 -37.11
CA ASP A 229 5.32 15.88 -38.35
C ASP A 229 5.54 14.58 -39.15
N LEU A 230 6.79 14.11 -39.23
CA LEU A 230 7.13 12.83 -39.85
C LEU A 230 6.68 11.63 -39.01
N ALA A 231 6.66 11.80 -37.68
CA ALA A 231 6.22 10.77 -36.73
C ALA A 231 4.69 10.70 -36.57
N GLY A 232 3.93 11.56 -37.25
CA GLY A 232 2.47 11.65 -37.09
C GLY A 232 2.04 11.97 -35.65
N ASN A 233 2.89 12.65 -34.89
CA ASN A 233 2.74 12.89 -33.45
C ASN A 233 2.51 11.61 -32.63
N SER A 234 3.12 10.48 -33.04
CA SER A 234 2.91 9.18 -32.41
C SER A 234 4.22 8.51 -32.02
N ALA A 235 4.23 7.88 -30.84
CA ALA A 235 5.28 6.96 -30.42
C ALA A 235 5.43 5.76 -31.37
N SER A 236 4.44 5.50 -32.24
CA SER A 236 4.48 4.42 -33.24
C SER A 236 5.63 4.58 -34.24
N ALA A 237 6.12 5.81 -34.42
CA ALA A 237 7.25 6.11 -35.30
C ALA A 237 8.63 5.83 -34.67
N LEU A 238 8.70 5.37 -33.42
CA LEU A 238 9.94 5.14 -32.68
C LEU A 238 10.51 3.72 -32.90
N HIS A 239 10.31 3.16 -34.10
CA HIS A 239 10.81 1.82 -34.42
C HIS A 239 12.35 1.77 -34.37
N ASN A 240 12.90 0.77 -33.68
CA ASN A 240 14.31 0.58 -33.36
C ASN A 240 14.96 1.74 -32.57
N ALA A 241 14.18 2.59 -31.92
CA ALA A 241 14.73 3.66 -31.11
C ALA A 241 15.38 3.11 -29.82
N ASN A 242 16.44 3.77 -29.38
CA ASN A 242 16.96 3.61 -28.02
C ASN A 242 16.21 4.59 -27.12
N ILE A 243 15.45 4.06 -26.16
CA ILE A 243 14.57 4.86 -25.30
C ILE A 243 15.05 4.72 -23.86
N CYS A 244 15.43 5.84 -23.24
CA CYS A 244 15.84 5.84 -21.85
C CYS A 244 14.64 5.73 -20.91
N VAL A 245 14.77 4.92 -19.86
CA VAL A 245 13.71 4.75 -18.86
C VAL A 245 14.27 4.53 -17.46
N GLY A 246 13.53 4.96 -16.44
CA GLY A 246 13.89 4.70 -15.06
C GLY A 246 13.59 3.25 -14.67
N ILE A 247 14.59 2.57 -14.11
CA ILE A 247 14.43 1.20 -13.58
C ILE A 247 13.45 1.20 -12.39
N GLY A 248 12.63 0.15 -12.27
CA GLY A 248 11.70 -0.04 -11.15
C GLY A 248 10.52 0.93 -11.19
N THR A 249 10.18 1.39 -12.39
CA THR A 249 9.05 2.28 -12.64
C THR A 249 7.92 1.53 -13.36
N THR A 250 6.70 2.04 -13.23
CA THR A 250 5.60 1.60 -14.11
C THR A 250 5.92 1.92 -15.58
N THR A 251 6.70 2.98 -15.83
CA THR A 251 7.09 3.42 -17.17
C THR A 251 7.82 2.34 -17.95
N GLU A 252 8.72 1.62 -17.30
CA GLU A 252 9.47 0.50 -17.87
C GLU A 252 8.55 -0.61 -18.35
N GLY A 253 7.68 -1.14 -17.48
CA GLY A 253 6.72 -2.20 -17.82
C GLY A 253 5.73 -1.75 -18.90
N ASN A 254 5.09 -0.59 -18.71
CA ASN A 254 4.12 -0.05 -19.67
C ASN A 254 4.72 0.18 -21.07
N MET A 255 6.00 0.57 -21.14
CA MET A 255 6.68 0.77 -22.43
C MET A 255 6.90 -0.58 -23.14
N VAL A 256 7.32 -1.62 -22.42
CA VAL A 256 7.44 -2.97 -22.98
C VAL A 256 6.09 -3.44 -23.52
N ASP A 257 5.02 -3.29 -22.74
CA ASP A 257 3.68 -3.72 -23.14
C ASP A 257 3.15 -2.96 -24.36
N TRP A 258 3.30 -1.63 -24.37
CA TRP A 258 2.77 -0.78 -25.43
C TRP A 258 3.45 -1.02 -26.78
N PHE A 259 4.78 -1.16 -26.78
CA PHE A 259 5.56 -1.42 -28.00
C PHE A 259 5.36 -2.86 -28.50
N SER A 260 5.37 -3.84 -27.60
CA SER A 260 5.21 -5.27 -27.96
C SER A 260 3.82 -5.56 -28.53
N SER A 261 2.76 -5.03 -27.93
CA SER A 261 1.38 -5.17 -28.44
C SER A 261 1.15 -4.57 -29.84
N ARG A 262 2.09 -3.74 -30.32
CA ARG A 262 2.05 -3.08 -31.64
C ARG A 262 3.11 -3.60 -32.60
N ASN A 263 3.88 -4.62 -32.22
CA ASN A 263 5.01 -5.13 -32.99
C ASN A 263 6.05 -4.06 -33.36
N ILE A 264 6.30 -3.11 -32.46
CA ILE A 264 7.31 -2.07 -32.65
C ILE A 264 8.56 -2.48 -31.87
N ALA A 265 9.65 -2.75 -32.58
CA ALA A 265 10.93 -3.02 -31.92
C ALA A 265 11.49 -1.74 -31.28
N PHE A 266 12.09 -1.85 -30.10
CA PHE A 266 12.83 -0.77 -29.45
C PHE A 266 13.90 -1.37 -28.52
N THR A 267 14.85 -0.54 -28.08
CA THR A 267 15.83 -0.92 -27.07
C THR A 267 15.65 -0.02 -25.85
N SER A 268 15.38 -0.61 -24.69
CA SER A 268 15.41 0.10 -23.42
C SER A 268 16.87 0.34 -23.00
N VAL A 269 17.22 1.57 -22.66
CA VAL A 269 18.58 1.97 -22.23
C VAL A 269 18.61 2.74 -20.93
#